data_AF-A0A3N4IQK6-F1
#
_entry.id   AF-A0A3N4IQK6-F1
#
_cell.length_a   1.000
_cell.length_b   1.000
_cell.length_c   1.000
_cell.angle_alpha   90.00
_cell.angle_beta   90.00
_cell.angle_gamma   90.00
#
_symmetry.space_group_name_H-M   'P 1'
#
loop_
_entity.id
_entity.type
_entity.pdbx_description
1 polymer ?
#
loop_
_entity_poly.entity_id
_entity_poly.type
_entity_poly.pdbx_seq_one_letter_code
_entity_poly.pdbx_strand_id
1 'polypeptide(L)' 'WPTLVILCGVSRSRLHLRIDSHWWLEHSGGEVEIVILTSHSKLARSMHVEKWKSLNMPNPRVT' A
#
# COMPACT_ATOMS: atom_id res chain seq x y z
N TRP A 1 -16.20 0.34 6.20
CA TRP A 1 -15.06 1.15 6.67
C TRP A 1 -13.84 0.64 5.93
N PRO A 2 -13.10 1.43 5.14
CA PRO A 2 -11.83 0.93 4.60
C PRO A 2 -10.78 0.97 5.70
N THR A 3 -10.05 -0.11 5.93
CA THR A 3 -8.82 -0.06 6.74
C THR A 3 -7.71 0.50 5.87
N LEU A 4 -7.18 1.65 6.26
CA LEU A 4 -6.13 2.38 5.55
C LEU A 4 -4.78 2.10 6.21
N VAL A 5 -3.79 1.70 5.41
CA VAL A 5 -2.39 1.60 5.84
C VAL A 5 -1.56 2.65 5.12
N ILE A 6 -0.79 3.45 5.86
CA ILE A 6 0.13 4.44 5.30
C ILE A 6 1.56 3.97 5.58
N LEU A 7 2.33 3.71 4.53
CA LEU A 7 3.75 3.36 4.63
C LEU A 7 4.59 4.56 4.17
N CYS A 8 5.53 4.97 5.02
CA CYS A 8 6.45 6.06 4.73
C CYS A 8 7.90 5.55 4.85
N GLY A 9 8.63 5.56 3.74
CA GLY A 9 10.05 5.21 3.73
C GLY A 9 10.91 6.42 3.38
N VAL A 10 11.69 6.90 4.35
CA VAL A 10 12.63 8.02 4.17
C VAL A 10 13.97 7.58 3.58
N SER A 11 14.26 6.26 3.56
CA SER A 11 15.54 5.73 3.06
C SER A 11 15.48 4.30 2.51
N ARG A 12 14.29 3.68 2.44
CA ARG A 12 14.12 2.37 1.79
C ARG A 12 13.88 2.56 0.29
N SER A 13 14.45 1.67 -0.53
CA SER A 13 14.13 1.62 -1.96
C SER A 13 12.62 1.47 -2.13
N ARG A 14 12.04 2.24 -3.06
CA ARG A 14 10.63 2.13 -3.46
C ARG A 14 10.16 0.70 -3.70
N LEU A 15 11.06 -0.15 -4.21
CA LEU A 15 10.77 -1.54 -4.52
C LEU A 15 10.40 -2.34 -3.25
N HIS A 16 11.10 -2.09 -2.13
CA HIS A 16 10.75 -2.72 -0.86
C HIS A 16 9.41 -2.22 -0.32
N LEU A 17 9.13 -0.91 -0.42
CA LEU A 17 7.85 -0.38 0.05
C LEU A 17 6.66 -0.93 -0.75
N ARG A 18 6.84 -1.22 -2.04
CA ARG A 18 5.82 -1.88 -2.87
C ARG A 18 5.60 -3.32 -2.42
N ILE A 19 6.66 -4.08 -2.14
CA ILE A 19 6.56 -5.44 -1.58
C ILE A 19 5.79 -5.41 -0.26
N ASP A 20 6.12 -4.48 0.64
CA ASP A 20 5.41 -4.32 1.92
C ASP A 20 3.92 -4.01 1.69
N SER A 21 3.60 -3.17 0.69
CA SER A 21 2.22 -2.79 0.37
C SER A 21 1.41 -3.95 -0.21
N HIS A 22 2.02 -4.77 -1.08
CA HIS A 22 1.41 -6.00 -1.58
C HIS A 22 1.16 -7.00 -0.46
N TRP A 23 2.14 -7.18 0.45
CA TRP A 23 1.99 -8.08 1.58
C TRP A 23 0.77 -7.71 2.44
N TRP A 24 0.59 -6.42 2.77
CA TRP A 24 -0.58 -5.95 3.53
C TRP A 24 -1.90 -6.18 2.81
N LEU A 25 -1.97 -5.92 1.49
CA LEU A 25 -3.20 -6.13 0.72
C LEU A 25 -3.57 -7.61 0.58
N GLU A 26 -2.58 -8.51 0.52
CA GLU A 26 -2.80 -9.95 0.33
C GLU A 26 -3.04 -10.69 1.65
N HIS A 27 -2.34 -10.32 2.73
CA HIS A 27 -2.31 -11.08 3.98
C HIS A 27 -3.18 -10.50 5.09
N SER A 28 -3.83 -9.36 4.87
CA SER A 28 -4.77 -8.77 5.84
C SER A 28 -6.14 -9.45 5.87
N GLY A 29 -6.39 -10.45 5.03
CA GLY A 29 -7.68 -11.14 4.97
C GLY A 29 -8.83 -10.26 4.47
N GLY A 30 -8.52 -9.16 3.76
CA GLY A 30 -9.50 -8.18 3.28
C GLY A 30 -9.73 -7.02 4.24
N GLU A 31 -9.10 -7.02 5.41
CA GLU A 31 -9.20 -5.88 6.34
C GLU A 31 -8.57 -4.64 5.72
N VAL A 32 -7.38 -4.74 5.13
CA VAL A 32 -6.70 -3.62 4.46
C VAL A 32 -7.15 -3.50 3.01
N GLU A 33 -7.91 -2.45 2.70
CA GLU A 33 -8.40 -2.19 1.35
C GLU A 33 -7.49 -1.24 0.57
N ILE A 34 -6.80 -0.32 1.26
CA ILE A 34 -6.02 0.74 0.64
C ILE A 34 -4.68 0.87 1.34
N VAL A 35 -3.60 0.88 0.55
CA VAL A 35 -2.24 1.21 1.02
C VAL A 35 -1.75 2.47 0.30
N ILE A 36 -1.37 3.49 1.08
CA ILE A 36 -0.71 4.70 0.57
C ILE A 36 0.77 4.60 0.88
N LEU A 37 1.58 4.62 -0.19
CA LEU A 37 3.02 4.52 -0.12
C LEU A 37 3.61 5.89 -0.44
N THR A 38 4.40 6.41 0.49
CA THR A 38 5.13 7.67 0.31
C THR A 38 6.63 7.41 0.34
N SER A 39 7.33 7.89 -0.68
CA SER A 39 8.78 7.82 -0.77
C SER A 39 9.34 9.19 -1.08
N HIS A 40 10.41 9.56 -0.37
CA HIS A 40 11.05 10.86 -0.50
C HIS A 40 12.51 10.69 -0.90
N SER A 41 12.93 11.37 -1.97
CA SER A 41 14.32 11.47 -2.38
C SER A 41 14.86 12.85 -2.03
N LYS A 42 15.80 12.91 -1.08
CA LYS A 42 16.50 14.15 -0.74
C LYS A 42 17.35 14.66 -1.90
N LEU A 43 18.04 13.75 -2.60
CA LEU A 43 18.96 14.09 -3.69
C LEU A 43 18.21 14.65 -4.91
N ALA A 44 17.08 14.03 -5.27
CA ALA A 44 16.24 14.52 -6.36
C ALA A 44 15.21 15.58 -5.92
N ARG A 45 15.22 15.99 -4.63
CA ARG A 45 14.23 16.90 -4.01
C ARG A 45 12.78 16.59 -4.42
N SER A 46 12.45 15.30 -4.50
CA SER A 46 11.17 14.83 -5.01
C SER A 46 10.48 13.91 -4.03
N MET A 47 9.17 14.06 -3.95
CA MET A 47 8.29 13.17 -3.21
C MET A 47 7.42 12.43 -4.21
N HIS A 48 7.24 11.14 -3.95
CA HIS A 48 6.36 10.33 -4.75
C HIS A 48 5.38 9.59 -3.87
N VAL A 49 4.12 9.64 -4.32
CA VAL A 49 2.99 9.06 -3.63
C VAL A 49 2.34 8.06 -4.56
N GLU A 50 2.15 6.84 -4.08
CA GLU A 50 1.51 5.77 -4.82
C GLU A 50 0.33 5.26 -3.98
N LYS A 51 -0.82 5.07 -4.64
CA LYS A 51 -2.02 4.50 -4.02
C LYS A 51 -2.24 3.11 -4.59
N TRP A 52 -2.24 2.13 -3.71
CA TRP A 52 -2.48 0.73 -4.04
C TRP A 52 -3.82 0.29 -3.46
N LYS A 53 -4.57 -0.47 -4.25
CA LYS A 53 -5.85 -1.07 -3.88
C LYS A 53 -5.91 -2.45 -4.51
N SER A 54 -6.38 -3.46 -3.76
CA SER A 54 -6.64 -4.78 -4.34
C SER A 54 -7.81 -4.68 -5.34
N LEU A 55 -7.62 -5.18 -6.57
CA LEU A 55 -8.60 -5.07 -7.67
C LEU A 55 -9.57 -6.26 -7.79
N ASN A 56 -9.50 -7.24 -6.89
CA ASN A 56 -10.36 -8.44 -6.90
C ASN A 56 -11.07 -8.56 -5.54
N MET A 57 -12.31 -8.99 -5.39
CA MET A 57 -13.40 -9.52 -6.24
C MET A 57 -14.63 -9.55 -5.28
N PRO A 58 -15.90 -9.51 -5.72
CA PRO A 58 -17.04 -9.54 -4.80
C PRO A 58 -16.88 -10.62 -3.74
N ASN A 59 -17.03 -10.24 -2.47
CA ASN A 59 -16.99 -11.16 -1.35
C ASN A 59 -18.03 -12.28 -1.58
N PRO A 60 -17.64 -13.56 -1.76
CA PRO A 60 -18.61 -14.64 -1.91
C PRO A 60 -19.42 -14.92 -0.63
N ARG A 61 -19.19 -14.16 0.45
CA ARG A 61 -19.91 -14.27 1.73
C ARG A 61 -21.13 -13.36 1.85
N VAL A 62 -21.65 -12.81 0.76
CA VAL A 62 -23.03 -12.29 0.76
C VAL A 62 -23.94 -13.46 0.42
N THR A 63 -24.39 -14.16 1.47
CA THR A 63 -25.49 -15.15 1.41
C THR A 63 -26.80 -14.43 1.72
#